data_AF-A0A6A6EZT8-F1
#
_entry.id   AF-A0A6A6EZT8-F1
#
_cell.length_a   1.000
_cell.length_b   1.000
_cell.length_c   1.000
_cell.angle_alpha   90.00
_cell.angle_beta   90.00
_cell.angle_gamma   90.00
#
_symmetry.space_group_name_H-M   'P 1'
#
loop_
_entity.id
_entity.type
_entity.pdbx_description
1 polymer ?
#
loop_
_entity_poly.entity_id
_entity_poly.type
_entity_poly.pdbx_seq_one_letter_code
_entity_poly.pdbx_strand_id
1 'polypeptide(L)'
;MTPPQKRWLTQPNSRVGKAPDLAAVLRKEAAWETLPVEARRELYSLLPSKPGGGAYDINVHPLTTHLRAYIEEEVRQYQDDLNEGKETKKWREEAIQAGQERASGVWAEWQEKMHEDDWGKREHSVETKIEQATEEEARDAAKTAANTSAKISKIQ
;
A
#
# COMPACT_ATOMS: atom_id res chain seq x y z
N MET A 1 -20.53 -17.25 15.23
CA MET A 1 -19.37 -18.16 15.35
C MET A 1 -18.88 -18.49 13.95
N THR A 2 -17.71 -18.02 13.57
CA THR A 2 -17.09 -18.39 12.29
C THR A 2 -16.75 -19.88 12.31
N PRO A 3 -17.14 -20.66 11.28
CA PRO A 3 -16.81 -22.08 11.24
C PRO A 3 -15.29 -22.27 11.28
N PRO A 4 -14.79 -23.36 11.91
CA PRO A 4 -13.36 -23.61 12.00
C PRO A 4 -12.79 -23.73 10.58
N GLN A 5 -11.90 -22.80 10.23
CA GLN A 5 -11.29 -22.77 8.91
C GLN A 5 -10.52 -24.06 8.68
N LYS A 6 -10.74 -24.65 7.51
CA LYS A 6 -10.10 -25.93 7.18
C LYS A 6 -8.60 -25.71 6.99
N ARG A 7 -7.77 -26.45 7.74
CA ARG A 7 -6.28 -26.29 7.75
C ARG A 7 -5.64 -26.31 6.36
N TRP A 8 -6.22 -27.00 5.39
CA TRP A 8 -5.70 -27.07 4.02
C TRP A 8 -5.93 -25.79 3.19
N LEU A 9 -6.69 -24.82 3.70
CA LEU A 9 -6.92 -23.51 3.09
C LEU A 9 -6.07 -22.39 3.72
N THR A 10 -5.21 -22.69 4.69
CA THR A 10 -4.43 -21.67 5.41
C THR A 10 -2.96 -22.05 5.62
N GLN A 11 -2.61 -23.30 5.34
CA GLN A 11 -1.27 -23.81 5.58
C GLN A 11 -0.42 -23.74 4.29
N PRO A 12 0.84 -23.28 4.38
CA PRO A 12 1.73 -23.15 3.23
C PRO A 12 2.10 -24.48 2.58
N ASN A 13 2.04 -25.58 3.34
CA ASN A 13 2.31 -26.93 2.85
C ASN A 13 1.04 -27.74 2.55
N SER A 14 -0.10 -27.08 2.38
CA SER A 14 -1.37 -27.74 2.08
C SER A 14 -1.40 -28.37 0.69
N ARG A 15 -2.33 -29.30 0.48
CA ARG A 15 -2.58 -29.88 -0.85
C ARG A 15 -3.06 -28.85 -1.88
N VAL A 16 -3.59 -27.71 -1.43
CA VAL A 16 -4.05 -26.60 -2.29
C VAL A 16 -2.85 -25.79 -2.78
N GLY A 17 -1.93 -25.44 -1.88
CA GLY A 17 -0.70 -24.73 -2.25
C GLY A 17 0.23 -25.57 -3.14
N LYS A 18 0.27 -26.89 -2.92
CA LYS A 18 1.10 -27.83 -3.71
C LYS A 18 0.44 -28.36 -4.98
N ALA A 19 -0.82 -27.99 -5.26
CA ALA A 19 -1.48 -28.43 -6.48
C ALA A 19 -0.81 -27.73 -7.67
N PRO A 20 -0.39 -28.47 -8.72
CA PRO A 20 0.35 -27.89 -9.85
C PRO A 20 -0.46 -26.87 -10.65
N ASP A 21 -1.79 -27.03 -10.70
CA ASP A 21 -2.70 -26.05 -11.30
C ASP A 21 -4.08 -26.13 -10.64
N LEU A 22 -4.33 -25.26 -9.66
CA LEU A 22 -5.65 -25.19 -8.99
C LEU A 22 -6.73 -24.64 -9.93
N ALA A 23 -6.37 -23.71 -10.81
CA ALA A 23 -7.29 -23.14 -11.79
C ALA A 23 -7.81 -24.22 -12.76
N ALA A 24 -6.96 -25.14 -13.22
CA ALA A 24 -7.38 -26.27 -14.04
C ALA A 24 -8.33 -27.23 -13.31
N VAL A 25 -8.16 -27.41 -12.00
CA VAL A 25 -9.10 -28.22 -11.19
C VAL A 25 -10.46 -27.53 -11.10
N LEU A 26 -10.47 -26.22 -10.85
CA LEU A 26 -11.69 -25.42 -10.74
C LEU A 26 -12.40 -25.23 -12.09
N ARG A 27 -11.71 -25.35 -13.22
CA ARG A 27 -12.31 -25.23 -14.57
C ARG A 27 -13.24 -26.39 -14.93
N LYS A 28 -13.22 -27.49 -14.17
CA LYS A 28 -14.07 -28.67 -14.46
C LYS A 28 -15.53 -28.33 -14.26
N GLU A 29 -16.33 -28.33 -15.33
CA GLU A 29 -17.77 -28.05 -15.26
C GLU A 29 -18.51 -28.96 -14.29
N ALA A 30 -18.12 -30.24 -14.22
CA ALA A 30 -18.67 -31.18 -13.24
C ALA A 30 -18.52 -30.69 -11.79
N ALA A 31 -17.44 -29.98 -11.45
CA ALA A 31 -17.26 -29.42 -10.11
C ALA A 31 -18.33 -28.35 -9.80
N TRP A 32 -18.73 -27.55 -10.80
CA TRP A 32 -19.77 -26.54 -10.66
C TRP A 32 -21.17 -27.15 -10.58
N GLU A 33 -21.45 -28.16 -11.40
CA GLU A 33 -22.72 -28.88 -11.38
C GLU A 33 -23.00 -29.58 -10.04
N THR A 34 -21.95 -30.04 -9.34
CA THR A 34 -22.13 -30.64 -8.01
C THR A 34 -22.49 -29.63 -6.90
N LEU A 35 -22.31 -28.32 -7.14
CA LEU A 35 -22.64 -27.31 -6.14
C LEU A 35 -24.15 -27.07 -6.05
N PRO A 36 -24.73 -26.94 -4.84
CA PRO A 36 -26.11 -26.50 -4.66
C PRO A 36 -26.36 -25.11 -5.25
N VAL A 37 -27.59 -24.85 -5.68
CA VAL A 37 -27.99 -23.56 -6.28
C VAL A 37 -27.69 -22.37 -5.37
N GLU A 38 -27.90 -22.51 -4.06
CA GLU A 38 -27.61 -21.45 -3.09
C GLU A 38 -26.11 -21.13 -3.02
N ALA A 39 -25.25 -22.15 -3.08
CA ALA A 39 -23.81 -21.96 -3.09
C ALA A 39 -23.34 -21.27 -4.39
N ARG A 40 -23.94 -21.59 -5.54
CA ARG A 40 -23.64 -20.91 -6.81
C ARG A 40 -24.03 -19.43 -6.74
N ARG A 41 -25.18 -19.12 -6.15
CA ARG A 41 -25.63 -17.73 -5.93
C ARG A 41 -24.69 -16.96 -5.02
N GLU A 42 -24.26 -17.58 -3.91
CA GLU A 42 -23.29 -16.98 -2.99
C GLU A 42 -21.97 -16.69 -3.69
N LEU A 43 -21.44 -17.65 -4.47
CA LEU A 43 -20.21 -17.44 -5.24
C LEU A 43 -20.35 -16.29 -6.25
N TYR A 44 -21.48 -16.19 -6.95
CA TYR A 44 -21.74 -15.07 -7.85
C TYR A 44 -21.89 -13.72 -7.13
N SER A 45 -22.32 -13.70 -5.87
CA SER A 45 -22.39 -12.47 -5.07
C SER A 45 -21.01 -11.93 -4.67
N LEU A 46 -19.98 -12.79 -4.68
CA LEU A 46 -18.59 -12.41 -4.39
C LEU A 46 -17.84 -11.89 -5.63
N LEU A 47 -18.39 -12.12 -6.83
CA LEU A 47 -17.79 -11.68 -8.07
C LEU A 47 -18.16 -10.22 -8.39
N PRO A 48 -17.28 -9.50 -9.12
CA PRO A 48 -17.57 -8.13 -9.52
C PRO A 48 -18.83 -8.05 -10.37
N SER A 49 -19.62 -6.99 -10.20
CA SER A 49 -20.88 -6.78 -10.93
C SER A 49 -20.66 -6.75 -12.44
N LYS A 50 -21.64 -7.26 -13.19
CA LYS A 50 -21.54 -7.35 -14.65
C LYS A 50 -21.43 -5.95 -15.28
N PRO A 51 -20.46 -5.71 -16.18
CA PRO A 51 -20.37 -4.46 -16.91
C PRO A 51 -21.64 -4.29 -17.78
N GLY A 52 -22.35 -3.18 -17.60
CA GLY A 52 -23.61 -2.89 -18.30
C GLY A 52 -24.89 -3.18 -17.50
N GLY A 53 -24.77 -3.65 -16.26
CA GLY A 53 -25.92 -3.91 -15.39
C GLY A 53 -26.62 -5.24 -15.70
N GLY A 54 -27.19 -5.85 -14.65
CA GLY A 54 -27.87 -7.14 -14.72
C GLY A 54 -27.20 -8.23 -13.87
N ALA A 55 -27.97 -9.28 -13.58
CA ALA A 55 -27.49 -10.43 -12.82
C ALA A 55 -26.72 -11.40 -13.71
N TYR A 56 -25.73 -12.08 -13.14
CA TYR A 56 -25.10 -13.23 -13.78
C TYR A 56 -26.05 -14.44 -13.76
N ASP A 57 -25.93 -15.31 -14.76
CA ASP A 57 -26.63 -16.59 -14.75
C ASP A 57 -25.91 -17.56 -13.81
N ILE A 58 -26.60 -17.94 -12.73
CA ILE A 58 -26.09 -18.84 -11.68
C ILE A 58 -25.80 -20.27 -12.18
N ASN A 59 -26.35 -20.66 -13.32
CA ASN A 59 -26.15 -21.99 -13.89
C ASN A 59 -24.88 -22.06 -14.75
N VAL A 60 -24.38 -20.92 -15.21
CA VAL A 60 -23.15 -20.86 -16.00
C VAL A 60 -21.95 -20.91 -15.06
N HIS A 61 -20.87 -21.55 -15.50
CA HIS A 61 -19.63 -21.59 -14.75
C HIS A 61 -18.90 -20.25 -14.88
N PRO A 62 -18.46 -19.58 -13.79
CA PRO A 62 -17.77 -18.28 -13.88
C PRO A 62 -16.52 -18.29 -14.79
N LEU A 63 -15.71 -19.35 -14.73
CA LEU A 63 -14.54 -19.58 -15.59
C LEU A 63 -14.83 -19.83 -17.09
N THR A 64 -16.09 -19.94 -17.54
CA THR A 64 -16.41 -19.96 -18.98
C THR A 64 -16.79 -18.58 -19.50
N THR A 65 -16.91 -17.59 -18.62
CA THR A 65 -17.25 -16.21 -18.95
C THR A 65 -16.00 -15.34 -19.13
N HIS A 66 -16.22 -14.05 -19.45
CA HIS A 66 -15.16 -13.04 -19.50
C HIS A 66 -14.38 -12.88 -18.18
N LEU A 67 -14.93 -13.33 -17.05
CA LEU A 67 -14.28 -13.29 -15.74
C LEU A 67 -13.12 -14.29 -15.61
N ARG A 68 -13.01 -15.25 -16.53
CA ARG A 68 -12.02 -16.33 -16.47
C ARG A 68 -10.61 -15.82 -16.21
N ALA A 69 -10.12 -14.88 -17.00
CA ALA A 69 -8.73 -14.42 -16.91
C ALA A 69 -8.41 -13.86 -15.51
N TYR A 70 -9.32 -13.03 -14.98
CA TYR A 70 -9.20 -12.45 -13.65
C TYR A 70 -9.27 -13.50 -12.55
N ILE A 71 -10.23 -14.43 -12.60
CA ILE A 71 -10.36 -15.47 -11.58
C ILE A 71 -9.15 -16.41 -11.60
N GLU A 72 -8.63 -16.77 -12.78
CA GLU A 72 -7.45 -17.64 -12.89
C GLU A 72 -6.18 -16.98 -12.34
N GLU A 73 -6.02 -15.68 -12.56
CA GLU A 73 -4.92 -14.88 -12.00
C GLU A 73 -5.00 -14.81 -10.48
N GLU A 74 -6.15 -14.45 -9.93
CA GLU A 74 -6.37 -14.38 -8.47
C GLU A 74 -6.19 -15.73 -7.79
N VAL A 75 -6.62 -16.83 -8.42
CA VAL A 75 -6.43 -18.19 -7.89
C VAL A 75 -4.95 -18.57 -7.83
N ARG A 76 -4.15 -18.17 -8.83
CA ARG A 76 -2.69 -18.39 -8.82
C ARG A 76 -2.02 -17.55 -7.75
N GLN A 77 -2.36 -16.26 -7.67
CA GLN A 77 -1.83 -15.36 -6.65
C GLN A 77 -2.12 -15.89 -5.24
N TYR A 78 -3.34 -16.40 -5.02
CA TYR A 78 -3.70 -17.06 -3.76
C TYR A 78 -2.87 -18.32 -3.47
N GLN A 79 -2.53 -19.14 -4.47
CA GLN A 79 -1.64 -20.29 -4.27
C GLN A 79 -0.23 -19.83 -3.87
N ASP A 80 0.28 -18.77 -4.49
CA ASP A 80 1.59 -18.19 -4.15
C ASP A 80 1.57 -17.62 -2.73
N ASP A 81 0.54 -16.85 -2.37
CA ASP A 81 0.36 -16.29 -1.03
C ASP A 81 0.20 -17.37 0.04
N LEU A 82 -0.47 -18.48 -0.29
CA LEU A 82 -0.50 -19.67 0.56
C LEU A 82 0.91 -20.20 0.79
N ASN A 83 1.67 -20.45 -0.29
CA ASN A 83 3.02 -21.03 -0.23
C ASN A 83 4.01 -20.12 0.53
N GLU A 84 3.86 -18.81 0.42
CA GLU A 84 4.63 -17.80 1.15
C GLU A 84 4.20 -17.66 2.62
N GLY A 85 3.10 -18.31 3.03
CA GLY A 85 2.63 -18.30 4.41
C GLY A 85 1.86 -17.03 4.80
N LYS A 86 1.40 -16.24 3.81
CA LYS A 86 0.59 -15.04 4.02
C LYS A 86 -0.82 -15.35 4.51
N GLU A 87 -1.25 -16.60 4.42
CA GLU A 87 -2.55 -17.04 4.97
C GLU A 87 -2.44 -17.64 6.38
N THR A 88 -1.27 -17.56 7.00
CA THR A 88 -1.10 -17.99 8.39
C THR A 88 -1.81 -17.06 9.36
N LYS A 89 -2.23 -17.59 10.52
CA LYS A 89 -2.91 -16.81 11.57
C LYS A 89 -2.12 -15.54 11.95
N LYS A 90 -0.80 -15.69 12.13
CA LYS A 90 0.10 -14.59 12.46
C LYS A 90 0.07 -13.49 11.40
N TRP A 91 0.23 -13.85 10.12
CA TRP A 91 0.22 -12.86 9.04
C TRP A 91 -1.11 -12.10 8.95
N ARG A 92 -2.24 -12.79 9.13
CA ARG A 92 -3.55 -12.14 9.13
C ARG A 92 -3.75 -11.19 10.29
N GLU A 93 -3.30 -11.56 11.48
CA GLU A 93 -3.33 -10.68 12.67
C GLU A 93 -2.47 -9.44 12.44
N GLU A 94 -1.25 -9.61 11.91
CA GLU A 94 -0.35 -8.51 11.55
C GLU A 94 -0.94 -7.61 10.44
N ALA A 95 -1.60 -8.18 9.43
CA ALA A 95 -2.25 -7.43 8.36
C ALA A 95 -3.45 -6.60 8.86
N ILE A 96 -4.28 -7.17 9.75
CA ILE A 96 -5.38 -6.45 10.38
C ILE A 96 -4.83 -5.31 11.24
N GLN A 97 -3.82 -5.59 12.06
CA GLN A 97 -3.17 -4.61 12.91
C GLN A 97 -2.56 -3.46 12.09
N ALA A 98 -1.82 -3.76 11.01
CA ALA A 98 -1.26 -2.75 10.11
C ALA A 98 -2.34 -1.94 9.38
N GLY A 99 -3.50 -2.54 9.11
CA GLY A 99 -4.67 -1.84 8.57
C GLY A 99 -5.28 -0.86 9.58
N GLN A 100 -5.42 -1.29 10.84
CA GLN A 100 -5.90 -0.46 11.94
C GLN A 100 -4.93 0.69 12.23
N GLU A 101 -3.62 0.42 12.24
CA GLU A 101 -2.59 1.44 12.44
C GLU A 101 -2.61 2.50 11.32
N ARG A 102 -2.79 2.08 10.06
CA ARG A 102 -3.00 3.02 8.93
C ARG A 102 -4.27 3.85 9.09
N ALA A 103 -5.38 3.22 9.48
CA ALA A 103 -6.65 3.91 9.69
C ALA A 103 -6.61 4.87 10.89
N SER A 104 -5.78 4.57 11.90
CA SER A 104 -5.67 5.36 13.13
C SER A 104 -4.89 6.67 12.97
N GLY A 105 -4.27 6.93 11.81
CA GLY A 105 -3.57 8.19 11.54
C GLY A 105 -2.27 8.40 12.32
N VAL A 106 -1.94 7.53 13.28
CA VAL A 106 -0.72 7.62 14.13
C VAL A 106 0.56 7.63 13.27
N TRP A 107 0.56 6.92 12.15
CA TRP A 107 1.68 6.92 11.21
C TRP A 107 1.78 8.24 10.42
N ALA A 108 0.66 8.89 10.13
CA ALA A 108 0.66 10.17 9.42
C ALA A 108 1.22 11.29 10.31
N GLU A 109 0.84 11.33 11.59
CA GLU A 109 1.39 12.27 12.57
C GLU A 109 2.90 12.05 12.80
N TRP A 110 3.34 10.79 12.86
CA TRP A 110 4.76 10.47 12.96
C TRP A 110 5.52 10.83 11.67
N GLN A 111 4.95 10.60 10.48
CA GLN A 111 5.57 11.00 9.22
C GLN A 111 5.65 12.51 9.05
N GLU A 112 4.61 13.27 9.41
CA GLU A 112 4.64 14.74 9.40
C GLU A 112 5.71 15.26 10.35
N LYS A 113 5.79 14.71 11.56
CA LYS A 113 6.82 15.09 12.53
C LYS A 113 8.24 14.76 12.06
N MET A 114 8.43 13.59 11.45
CA MET A 114 9.72 13.22 10.86
C MET A 114 10.07 14.11 9.66
N HIS A 115 9.08 14.47 8.84
CA HIS A 115 9.27 15.37 7.70
C HIS A 115 9.64 16.79 8.17
N GLU A 116 8.98 17.30 9.21
CA GLU A 116 9.31 18.58 9.86
C GLU A 116 10.71 18.55 10.50
N ASP A 117 11.10 17.44 11.13
CA ASP A 117 12.43 17.28 11.72
C ASP A 117 13.55 17.22 10.66
N ASP A 118 13.32 16.58 9.50
CA ASP A 118 14.34 16.43 8.45
C ASP A 118 14.40 17.62 7.46
N TRP A 119 13.24 18.24 7.17
CA TRP A 119 13.14 19.36 6.21
C TRP A 119 12.96 20.73 6.88
N GLY A 120 12.21 20.83 7.98
CA GLY A 120 12.01 22.09 8.70
C GLY A 120 13.29 22.63 9.36
N LYS A 121 14.20 21.75 9.77
CA LYS A 121 15.52 22.15 10.30
C LYS A 121 16.48 22.65 9.23
N ARG A 122 16.30 22.24 7.97
CA ARG A 122 17.12 22.74 6.85
C ARG A 122 16.75 24.17 6.48
N GLU A 123 15.46 24.52 6.45
CA GLU A 123 15.03 25.87 6.10
C GLU A 123 15.46 26.90 7.15
N HIS A 124 15.25 26.62 8.44
CA HIS A 124 15.69 27.53 9.51
C HIS A 124 17.22 27.69 9.58
N SER A 125 18.00 26.63 9.30
CA SER A 125 19.47 26.74 9.28
C SER A 125 19.99 27.57 8.10
N VAL A 126 19.30 27.53 6.95
CA VAL A 126 19.64 28.33 5.77
C VAL A 126 19.27 29.79 6.00
N GLU A 127 18.08 30.06 6.54
CA GLU A 127 17.59 31.42 6.80
C GLU A 127 18.47 32.15 7.83
N THR A 128 18.84 31.49 8.93
CA THR A 128 19.74 32.05 9.96
C THR A 128 21.15 32.33 9.40
N LYS A 129 21.65 31.49 8.48
CA LYS A 129 22.97 31.71 7.86
C LYS A 129 22.96 32.86 6.86
N ILE A 130 21.86 33.05 6.14
CA ILE A 130 21.70 34.16 5.20
C ILE A 130 21.63 35.48 5.97
N GLU A 131 20.84 35.56 7.04
CA GLU A 131 20.75 36.77 7.87
C GLU A 131 22.11 37.16 8.49
N GLN A 132 22.84 36.19 9.04
CA GLN A 132 24.17 36.43 9.61
C GLN A 132 25.20 36.88 8.57
N ALA A 133 25.18 36.29 7.37
CA ALA A 133 26.05 36.71 6.27
C ALA A 133 25.74 38.15 5.81
N THR A 134 24.46 38.52 5.73
CA THR A 134 24.06 39.88 5.33
C THR A 134 24.42 40.93 6.40
N GLU A 135 24.36 40.59 7.69
CA GLU A 135 24.75 41.50 8.77
C GLU A 135 26.28 41.68 8.83
N GLU A 136 27.05 40.63 8.55
CA GLU A 136 28.51 40.68 8.52
C GLU A 136 29.01 41.49 7.31
N GLU A 137 28.44 41.28 6.11
CA GLU A 137 28.73 42.08 4.92
C GLU A 137 28.36 43.56 5.12
N ALA A 138 27.22 43.85 5.77
CA ALA A 138 26.83 45.23 6.07
C ALA A 138 27.80 45.91 7.05
N ARG A 139 28.32 45.20 8.06
CA ARG A 139 29.31 45.73 9.01
C ARG A 139 30.65 46.01 8.34
N ASP A 140 31.10 45.17 7.42
CA ASP A 140 32.37 45.37 6.73
C ASP A 140 32.29 46.44 5.63
N ALA A 141 31.14 46.58 4.97
CA ALA A 141 30.85 47.73 4.12
C ALA A 141 30.87 49.06 4.90
N ALA A 142 30.34 49.09 6.12
CA ALA A 142 30.36 50.28 6.97
C ALA A 142 31.79 50.67 7.42
N LYS A 143 32.62 49.69 7.77
CA LYS A 143 34.04 49.92 8.15
C LYS A 143 34.87 50.43 6.97
N THR A 144 34.65 49.90 5.76
CA THR A 144 35.37 50.32 4.55
C THR A 144 34.97 51.73 4.10
N ALA A 145 33.70 52.09 4.23
CA ALA A 145 33.20 53.45 3.98
C ALA A 145 33.81 54.46 4.97
N ALA A 146 33.84 54.14 6.27
CA ALA A 146 34.42 55.01 7.29
C ALA A 146 35.93 55.25 7.08
N ASN A 147 36.69 54.22 6.70
CA ASN A 147 38.12 54.33 6.45
C ASN A 147 38.43 55.14 5.17
N THR A 148 37.59 55.00 4.14
CA THR A 148 37.71 55.79 2.90
C THR A 148 37.40 57.27 3.16
N SER A 149 36.38 57.58 3.96
CA SER A 149 36.04 58.95 4.36
C SER A 149 37.15 59.62 5.18
N ALA A 150 37.78 58.88 6.11
CA ALA A 150 38.89 59.37 6.93
C ALA A 150 40.16 59.66 6.11
N LYS A 151 40.40 58.93 5.01
CA LYS A 151 41.54 59.18 4.10
C LYS A 151 41.32 60.41 3.21
N ILE A 152 40.09 60.65 2.76
CA ILE A 152 39.75 61.80 1.91
C ILE A 152 39.86 63.12 2.68
N SER A 153 39.49 63.12 3.97
CA SER A 153 39.57 64.32 4.82
C SER A 153 40.99 64.70 5.27
N LYS A 154 42.02 63.92 4.92
CA LYS A 154 43.44 64.15 5.28
C LYS A 154 44.28 64.72 4.12
N ILE A 155 43.64 64.99 2.98
CA ILE A 155 44.25 65.49 1.73
C ILE A 155 43.77 66.93 1.40
N GLN A 156 42.93 67.54 2.25
CA GLN A 156 42.64 68.98 2.26
C GLN A 156 43.31 69.63 3.47
#